data_AF-A0A1H4EEA9-F1
#
_entry.id   AF-A0A1H4EEA9-F1
#
_cell.length_a   1.000
_cell.length_b   1.000
_cell.length_c   1.000
_cell.angle_alpha   90.00
_cell.angle_beta   90.00
_cell.angle_gamma   90.00
#
_symmetry.space_group_name_H-M   'P 1'
#
loop_
_entity.id
_entity.type
_entity.pdbx_description
1 polymer ?
#
loop_
_entity_poly.entity_id
_entity_poly.type
_entity_poly.pdbx_seq_one_letter_code
_entity_poly.pdbx_strand_id
1 'polypeptide(L)'
;MNGCLNILWHFPFFGFLFAFFYALFGAILCCTVVLYPVGLGFFQIARFLLTPFSSALVTRKELDLVRPEERSTAAAAFSTVITILYFPFGLIAAAGALFAMIGEFLSIIGIPCGIVWFKALPAIFMPVDKICVPKAVADEIARIKAGDTVRRYKGETGEPEPHSAERHFTEDPGETLPPMPEVRQYDDEKLHEIVSDAAMYRASLVEECRRELEIRSRSAEFTAQVRAMDNDKLHEVLASPQLYAEELIYACTLEQNERRRVWREEQAKEEEKLRLRREQEEKAAAERRTALWKKNRPYLFAALAVLILVGAGIKYHNYRKEQVRLEQERIAAEERRIAEERRAEEQRIAEQKQAEAERIAAEKRRKEAERLAAERQQQAEAQRKADRERREAGYYKPGELYEKDGVKGVVFTANGTHGQYIRLKQGRSMPWSTANREGNLPSMDEMKEIYRLLKTLNLTLKQAHGDCIEGSYWLSGRRNGIVWFCNMEATSWETHNCTEYDVRSKPYVKNALWIKSY
;
A
#
# COMPACT_ATOMS: atom_id res chain seq x y z
N MET A 1 -15.43 -41.27 10.85
CA MET A 1 -15.73 -40.07 10.03
C MET A 1 -14.82 -38.87 10.33
N ASN A 2 -14.45 -38.56 11.58
CA ASN A 2 -13.64 -37.36 11.91
C ASN A 2 -12.26 -37.30 11.23
N GLY A 3 -11.61 -38.44 10.97
CA GLY A 3 -10.30 -38.48 10.30
C GLY A 3 -10.33 -37.91 8.88
N CYS A 4 -11.37 -38.20 8.09
CA CYS A 4 -11.50 -37.71 6.72
C CYS A 4 -11.66 -36.19 6.66
N LEU A 5 -12.37 -35.60 7.63
CA LEU A 5 -12.57 -34.15 7.72
C LEU A 5 -11.28 -33.42 8.14
N ASN A 6 -10.45 -34.01 9.01
CA ASN A 6 -9.14 -33.45 9.34
C ASN A 6 -8.19 -33.48 8.13
N ILE A 7 -8.24 -34.54 7.30
CA ILE A 7 -7.44 -34.62 6.07
C ILE A 7 -7.86 -33.54 5.08
N LEU A 8 -9.17 -33.32 4.90
CA LEU A 8 -9.71 -32.26 4.03
C LEU A 8 -9.26 -30.85 4.45
N TRP A 9 -9.14 -30.61 5.75
CA TRP A 9 -8.61 -29.36 6.28
C TRP A 9 -7.12 -29.14 5.94
N HIS A 10 -6.30 -30.21 6.01
CA HIS A 10 -4.89 -30.10 5.68
C HIS A 10 -4.62 -30.09 4.17
N PHE A 11 -5.42 -30.82 3.39
CA PHE A 11 -5.35 -30.94 1.94
C PHE A 11 -6.77 -30.77 1.40
N PRO A 12 -7.12 -29.66 0.70
CA PRO A 12 -6.27 -28.70 -0.03
C PRO A 12 -6.00 -27.35 0.66
N PHE A 13 -6.60 -27.08 1.83
CA PHE A 13 -6.58 -25.74 2.45
C PHE A 13 -5.33 -25.44 3.28
N PHE A 14 -4.31 -26.31 3.24
CA PHE A 14 -3.06 -26.16 3.97
C PHE A 14 -3.22 -25.87 5.47
N GLY A 15 -4.20 -26.48 6.12
CA GLY A 15 -4.51 -26.32 7.54
C GLY A 15 -3.32 -26.46 8.50
N PHE A 16 -2.30 -27.23 8.11
CA PHE A 16 -1.09 -27.43 8.92
C PHE A 16 -0.18 -26.20 8.91
N LEU A 17 -0.19 -25.40 7.82
CA LEU A 17 0.55 -24.14 7.76
C LEU A 17 -0.05 -23.13 8.75
N PHE A 18 -1.38 -23.05 8.84
CA PHE A 18 -2.03 -22.20 9.84
C PHE A 18 -1.66 -22.63 11.26
N ALA A 19 -1.71 -23.93 11.57
CA ALA A 19 -1.25 -24.43 12.86
C ALA A 19 0.21 -24.06 13.16
N PHE A 20 1.10 -24.19 12.16
CA PHE A 20 2.50 -23.81 12.27
C PHE A 20 2.68 -22.31 12.53
N PHE A 21 2.00 -21.45 11.80
CA PHE A 21 2.07 -20.00 12.01
C PHE A 21 1.58 -19.61 13.40
N TYR A 22 0.45 -20.15 13.86
CA TYR A 22 -0.03 -19.91 15.23
C TYR A 22 0.96 -20.40 16.29
N ALA A 23 1.61 -21.55 16.09
CA ALA A 23 2.66 -22.04 16.98
C ALA A 23 3.90 -21.13 16.97
N LEU A 24 4.32 -20.65 15.80
CA LEU A 24 5.47 -19.75 15.64
C LEU A 24 5.22 -18.39 16.31
N PHE A 25 4.05 -17.78 16.06
CA PHE A 25 3.63 -16.55 16.74
C PHE A 25 3.51 -16.77 18.25
N GLY A 26 2.94 -17.90 18.68
CA GLY A 26 2.89 -18.27 20.09
C GLY A 26 4.28 -18.34 20.74
N ALA A 27 5.26 -18.93 20.05
CA ALA A 27 6.64 -18.99 20.52
C ALA A 27 7.27 -17.60 20.68
N ILE A 28 7.08 -16.73 19.68
CA ILE A 28 7.57 -15.34 19.72
C ILE A 28 6.95 -14.58 20.90
N LEU A 29 5.63 -14.71 21.10
CA LEU A 29 4.93 -14.06 22.22
C LEU A 29 5.39 -14.60 23.58
N CYS A 30 5.67 -15.90 23.69
CA CYS A 30 6.26 -16.48 24.88
C CYS A 30 7.65 -15.89 25.21
N CYS A 31 8.47 -15.58 24.20
CA CYS A 31 9.78 -14.95 24.41
C CYS A 31 9.69 -13.53 25.00
N THR A 32 8.57 -12.82 24.82
CA THR A 32 8.40 -11.46 25.35
C THR A 32 8.12 -11.42 26.85
N VAL A 33 7.94 -12.58 27.53
CA VAL A 33 7.60 -12.79 28.95
C VAL A 33 6.27 -12.16 29.39
N VAL A 34 6.01 -10.90 29.02
CA VAL A 34 4.79 -10.16 29.31
C VAL A 34 3.57 -10.80 28.63
N LEU A 35 3.69 -11.24 27.37
CA LEU A 35 2.61 -11.90 26.63
C LEU A 35 2.62 -13.44 26.73
N TYR A 36 3.35 -13.99 27.70
CA TYR A 36 3.40 -15.42 27.93
C TYR A 36 2.03 -16.14 27.95
N PRO A 37 0.98 -15.65 28.66
CA PRO A 37 -0.32 -16.33 28.68
C PRO A 37 -1.03 -16.27 27.33
N VAL A 38 -0.80 -15.23 26.52
CA VAL A 38 -1.31 -15.14 25.14
C VAL A 38 -0.60 -16.16 24.25
N GLY A 39 0.72 -16.27 24.38
CA GLY A 39 1.52 -17.25 23.65
C GLY A 39 1.06 -18.69 23.92
N LEU A 40 0.78 -19.03 25.18
CA LEU A 40 0.17 -20.33 25.53
C LEU A 40 -1.19 -20.55 24.87
N GLY A 41 -2.04 -19.53 24.81
CA GLY A 41 -3.32 -19.59 24.08
C GLY A 41 -3.13 -19.87 22.59
N PHE A 42 -2.15 -19.24 21.96
CA PHE A 42 -1.80 -19.47 20.55
C PHE A 42 -1.33 -20.92 20.29
N PHE A 43 -0.60 -21.53 21.21
CA PHE A 43 -0.27 -22.95 21.13
C PHE A 43 -1.50 -23.85 21.22
N GLN A 44 -2.51 -23.49 22.03
CA GLN A 44 -3.77 -24.24 22.11
C GLN A 44 -4.57 -24.13 20.81
N ILE A 45 -4.59 -22.94 20.19
CA ILE A 45 -5.19 -22.74 18.86
C ILE A 45 -4.44 -23.58 17.82
N ALA A 46 -3.10 -23.56 17.82
CA ALA A 46 -2.29 -24.37 16.91
C ALA A 46 -2.61 -25.87 17.06
N ARG A 47 -2.73 -26.37 18.30
CA ARG A 47 -3.08 -27.76 18.59
C ARG A 47 -4.49 -28.12 18.12
N PHE A 48 -5.44 -27.19 18.27
CA PHE A 48 -6.79 -27.33 17.73
C PHE A 48 -6.77 -27.39 16.20
N LEU A 49 -6.03 -26.49 15.52
CA LEU A 49 -5.94 -26.45 14.05
C LEU A 49 -5.26 -27.69 13.45
N LEU A 50 -4.49 -28.47 14.21
CA LEU A 50 -3.98 -29.78 13.75
C LEU A 50 -5.06 -30.87 13.76
N THR A 51 -6.09 -30.73 14.59
CA THR A 51 -7.13 -31.77 14.76
C THR A 51 -8.51 -31.14 14.99
N PRO A 52 -8.99 -30.27 14.09
CA PRO A 52 -10.12 -29.39 14.38
C PRO A 52 -11.46 -30.12 14.54
N PHE A 53 -11.58 -31.34 14.01
CA PHE A 53 -12.78 -32.17 14.15
C PHE A 53 -12.68 -33.22 15.26
N SER A 54 -11.48 -33.44 15.81
CA SER A 54 -11.24 -34.40 16.91
C SER A 54 -11.04 -33.72 18.26
N SER A 55 -10.81 -32.41 18.26
CA SER A 55 -10.56 -31.58 19.43
C SER A 55 -11.56 -30.44 19.51
N ALA A 56 -11.77 -29.89 20.70
CA ALA A 56 -12.61 -28.72 20.94
C ALA A 56 -11.86 -27.73 21.84
N LEU A 57 -12.17 -26.44 21.68
CA LEU A 57 -11.63 -25.38 22.53
C LEU A 57 -12.64 -25.06 23.63
N VAL A 58 -12.27 -25.34 24.87
CA VAL A 58 -13.07 -25.07 26.07
C VAL A 58 -12.38 -24.00 26.92
N THR A 59 -13.15 -23.28 27.72
CA THR A 59 -12.57 -22.35 28.71
C THR A 59 -12.07 -23.14 29.92
N ARG A 60 -10.99 -22.69 30.57
CA ARG A 60 -10.46 -23.29 31.81
C ARG A 60 -11.53 -23.54 32.87
N LYS A 61 -12.40 -22.56 33.12
CA LYS A 61 -13.55 -22.68 34.04
C LYS A 61 -14.48 -23.86 33.72
N GLU A 62 -14.58 -24.24 32.45
CA GLU A 62 -15.40 -25.38 32.03
C GLU A 62 -14.65 -26.70 32.22
N LEU A 63 -13.32 -26.68 32.06
CA LEU A 63 -12.47 -27.83 32.34
C LEU A 63 -12.38 -28.12 33.85
N ASP A 64 -12.44 -27.10 34.69
CA ASP A 64 -12.43 -27.22 36.15
C ASP A 64 -13.61 -28.08 36.67
N LEU A 65 -14.71 -28.20 35.90
CA LEU A 65 -15.83 -29.09 36.21
C LEU A 65 -15.47 -30.58 36.16
N VAL A 66 -14.49 -30.95 35.34
CA VAL A 66 -14.05 -32.35 35.15
C VAL A 66 -12.71 -32.58 35.84
N ARG A 67 -11.85 -31.57 35.86
CA ARG A 67 -10.53 -31.63 36.45
C ARG A 67 -10.26 -30.33 37.21
N PRO A 68 -10.62 -30.27 38.51
CA PRO A 68 -10.36 -29.08 39.32
C PRO A 68 -8.86 -28.82 39.41
N GLU A 69 -8.41 -27.66 38.94
CA GLU A 69 -7.03 -27.21 39.02
C GLU A 69 -6.95 -25.96 39.91
N GLU A 70 -6.32 -26.06 41.08
CA GLU A 70 -6.15 -24.93 41.97
C GLU A 70 -5.19 -23.89 41.37
N ARG A 71 -5.71 -22.68 41.12
CA ARG A 71 -4.92 -21.57 40.58
C ARG A 71 -4.78 -20.46 41.62
N SER A 72 -3.56 -19.93 41.76
CA SER A 72 -3.33 -18.76 42.59
C SER A 72 -4.06 -17.52 42.04
N THR A 73 -4.65 -16.73 42.94
CA THR A 73 -5.41 -15.50 42.61
C THR A 73 -4.60 -14.52 41.76
N ALA A 74 -3.28 -14.47 41.98
CA ALA A 74 -2.35 -13.64 41.22
C ALA A 74 -2.23 -14.05 39.74
N ALA A 75 -2.22 -15.37 39.45
CA ALA A 75 -2.13 -15.85 38.07
C ALA A 75 -3.43 -15.59 37.28
N ALA A 76 -4.58 -15.63 37.96
CA ALA A 76 -5.87 -15.25 37.39
C ALA A 76 -5.93 -13.74 37.10
N ALA A 77 -5.55 -12.88 38.06
CA ALA A 77 -5.53 -11.43 37.87
C ALA A 77 -4.59 -11.01 36.72
N PHE A 78 -3.40 -11.61 36.65
CA PHE A 78 -2.46 -11.37 35.56
C PHE A 78 -3.04 -11.75 34.19
N SER A 79 -3.75 -12.87 34.11
CA SER A 79 -4.39 -13.32 32.87
C SER A 79 -5.50 -12.37 32.42
N THR A 80 -6.28 -11.82 33.35
CA THR A 80 -7.30 -10.80 33.07
C THR A 80 -6.68 -9.52 32.51
N VAL A 81 -5.61 -9.00 33.14
CA VAL A 81 -4.94 -7.77 32.68
C VAL A 81 -4.39 -7.94 31.26
N ILE A 82 -3.72 -9.06 30.99
CA ILE A 82 -3.19 -9.35 29.67
C ILE A 82 -4.31 -9.56 28.63
N THR A 83 -5.46 -10.10 29.03
CA THR A 83 -6.63 -10.23 28.15
C THR A 83 -7.15 -8.86 27.71
N ILE A 84 -7.24 -7.90 28.64
CA ILE A 84 -7.64 -6.51 28.33
C ILE A 84 -6.62 -5.87 27.38
N LEU A 85 -5.33 -6.10 27.61
CA LEU A 85 -4.26 -5.58 26.75
C LEU A 85 -4.32 -6.18 25.32
N TYR A 86 -4.68 -7.46 25.20
CA TYR A 86 -4.78 -8.14 23.90
C TYR A 86 -6.07 -7.80 23.14
N PHE A 87 -7.14 -7.37 23.83
CA PHE A 87 -8.45 -7.07 23.24
C PHE A 87 -8.44 -6.29 21.92
N PRO A 88 -7.74 -5.14 21.76
CA PRO A 88 -7.73 -4.41 20.48
C PRO A 88 -7.10 -5.22 19.34
N PHE A 89 -6.06 -6.01 19.64
CA PHE A 89 -5.42 -6.90 18.67
C PHE A 89 -6.32 -8.10 18.33
N GLY A 90 -6.97 -8.68 19.35
CA GLY A 90 -7.92 -9.77 19.20
C GLY A 90 -9.13 -9.38 18.35
N LEU A 91 -9.64 -8.15 18.48
CA LEU A 91 -10.74 -7.64 17.66
C LEU A 91 -10.37 -7.57 16.18
N ILE A 92 -9.16 -7.08 15.86
CA ILE A 92 -8.65 -7.03 14.48
C ILE A 92 -8.46 -8.45 13.93
N ALA A 93 -7.87 -9.35 14.73
CA ALA A 93 -7.66 -10.75 14.34
C ALA A 93 -8.99 -11.48 14.11
N ALA A 94 -9.99 -11.27 14.96
CA ALA A 94 -11.32 -11.83 14.81
C ALA A 94 -12.05 -11.29 13.57
N ALA A 95 -11.92 -10.00 13.26
CA ALA A 95 -12.45 -9.42 12.03
C ALA A 95 -11.80 -10.04 10.78
N GLY A 96 -10.48 -10.22 10.79
CA GLY A 96 -9.76 -10.92 9.72
C GLY A 96 -10.20 -12.38 9.55
N ALA A 97 -10.36 -13.11 10.66
CA ALA A 97 -10.86 -14.49 10.64
C ALA A 97 -12.31 -14.58 10.16
N LEU A 98 -13.16 -13.61 10.50
CA LEU A 98 -14.54 -13.53 10.02
C LEU A 98 -14.58 -13.26 8.50
N PHE A 99 -13.75 -12.33 8.01
CA PHE A 99 -13.63 -12.06 6.59
C PHE A 99 -13.15 -13.30 5.81
N ALA A 100 -12.14 -13.99 6.33
CA ALA A 100 -11.67 -15.25 5.75
C ALA A 100 -12.78 -16.31 5.72
N MET A 101 -13.51 -16.48 6.83
CA MET A 101 -14.64 -17.41 6.92
C MET A 101 -15.73 -17.12 5.88
N ILE A 102 -16.09 -15.85 5.69
CA ILE A 102 -17.07 -15.44 4.66
C ILE A 102 -16.58 -15.84 3.26
N GLY A 103 -15.30 -15.59 2.96
CA GLY A 103 -14.70 -16.00 1.69
C GLY A 103 -14.73 -17.51 1.45
N GLU A 104 -14.43 -18.31 2.48
CA GLU A 104 -14.45 -19.78 2.40
C GLU A 104 -15.86 -20.34 2.19
N PHE A 105 -16.88 -19.73 2.80
CA PHE A 105 -18.28 -20.15 2.65
C PHE A 105 -18.87 -19.88 1.28
N LEU A 106 -18.25 -19.06 0.43
CA LEU A 106 -18.68 -18.87 -0.96
C LEU A 106 -18.47 -20.12 -1.81
N SER A 107 -17.65 -21.07 -1.37
CA SER A 107 -17.40 -22.33 -2.06
C SER A 107 -17.94 -23.52 -1.28
N ILE A 108 -18.54 -24.50 -1.97
CA ILE A 108 -19.03 -25.74 -1.34
C ILE A 108 -17.89 -26.49 -0.64
N ILE A 109 -16.69 -26.46 -1.24
CA ILE A 109 -15.49 -27.14 -0.73
C ILE A 109 -14.92 -26.40 0.50
N GLY A 110 -15.12 -25.08 0.61
CA GLY A 110 -14.65 -24.26 1.73
C GLY A 110 -15.57 -24.26 2.95
N ILE A 111 -16.79 -24.80 2.89
CA ILE A 111 -17.70 -24.91 4.05
C ILE A 111 -17.06 -25.64 5.23
N PRO A 112 -16.44 -26.84 5.06
CA PRO A 112 -15.73 -27.50 6.15
C PRO A 112 -14.57 -26.65 6.71
N CYS A 113 -13.87 -25.90 5.85
CA CYS A 113 -12.77 -25.01 6.23
C CYS A 113 -13.26 -23.83 7.08
N GLY A 114 -14.33 -23.15 6.66
CA GLY A 114 -14.94 -22.06 7.41
C GLY A 114 -15.48 -22.48 8.78
N ILE A 115 -15.98 -23.71 8.93
CA ILE A 115 -16.40 -24.26 10.24
C ILE A 115 -15.22 -24.36 11.22
N VAL A 116 -14.00 -24.62 10.74
CA VAL A 116 -12.79 -24.65 11.60
C VAL A 116 -12.51 -23.25 12.14
N TRP A 117 -12.52 -22.23 11.28
CA TRP A 117 -12.35 -20.84 11.69
C TRP A 117 -13.46 -20.40 12.66
N PHE A 118 -14.70 -20.81 12.44
CA PHE A 118 -15.81 -20.52 13.34
C PHE A 118 -15.60 -21.10 14.75
N LYS A 119 -15.13 -22.36 14.84
CA LYS A 119 -14.80 -23.00 16.12
C LYS A 119 -13.59 -22.35 16.81
N ALA A 120 -12.60 -21.87 16.03
CA ALA A 120 -11.43 -21.20 16.56
C ALA A 120 -11.69 -19.73 16.96
N LEU A 121 -12.72 -19.09 16.39
CA LEU A 121 -12.99 -17.65 16.51
C LEU A 121 -13.02 -17.15 17.97
N PRO A 122 -13.67 -17.83 18.94
CA PRO A 122 -13.66 -17.39 20.32
C PRO A 122 -12.26 -17.39 20.95
N ALA A 123 -11.39 -18.31 20.52
CA ALA A 123 -10.00 -18.36 20.97
C ALA A 123 -9.10 -17.38 20.21
N ILE A 124 -9.37 -17.08 18.94
CA ILE A 124 -8.66 -16.03 18.19
C ILE A 124 -8.93 -14.66 18.83
N PHE A 125 -10.19 -14.41 19.21
CA PHE A 125 -10.58 -13.16 19.84
C PHE A 125 -10.02 -13.04 21.27
N MET A 126 -10.16 -14.09 22.07
CA MET A 126 -9.68 -14.15 23.45
C MET A 126 -8.92 -15.46 23.69
N PRO A 127 -7.60 -15.47 23.41
CA PRO A 127 -6.78 -16.69 23.47
C PRO A 127 -6.45 -17.11 24.91
N VAL A 128 -6.51 -16.17 25.84
CA VAL A 128 -6.20 -16.41 27.25
C VAL A 128 -7.28 -17.31 27.87
N ASP A 129 -6.84 -18.27 28.70
CA ASP A 129 -7.69 -19.26 29.39
C ASP A 129 -8.51 -20.21 28.48
N LYS A 130 -8.19 -20.28 27.18
CA LYS A 130 -8.71 -21.30 26.28
C LYS A 130 -7.78 -22.52 26.23
N ILE A 131 -8.36 -23.70 26.34
CA ILE A 131 -7.63 -24.97 26.30
C ILE A 131 -8.23 -25.85 25.21
N CYS A 132 -7.36 -26.42 24.38
CA CYS A 132 -7.75 -27.47 23.46
C CYS A 132 -7.89 -28.77 24.25
N VAL A 133 -9.02 -29.48 24.14
CA VAL A 133 -9.27 -30.78 24.77
C VAL A 133 -9.80 -31.78 23.73
N PRO A 134 -9.60 -33.09 23.93
CA PRO A 134 -10.23 -34.10 23.09
C PRO A 134 -11.77 -33.97 23.13
N LYS A 135 -12.44 -34.24 22.01
CA LYS A 135 -13.89 -34.09 21.89
C LYS A 135 -14.67 -34.83 23.00
N ALA A 136 -14.23 -36.03 23.40
CA ALA A 136 -14.86 -36.79 24.48
C ALA A 136 -14.92 -36.03 25.82
N VAL A 137 -13.88 -35.26 26.15
CA VAL A 137 -13.85 -34.43 27.36
C VAL A 137 -14.79 -33.23 27.23
N ALA A 138 -14.86 -32.62 26.04
CA ALA A 138 -15.78 -31.52 25.78
C ALA A 138 -17.26 -31.97 25.81
N ASP A 139 -17.55 -33.17 25.29
CA ASP A 139 -18.88 -33.77 25.34
C ASP A 139 -19.29 -34.07 26.80
N GLU A 140 -18.36 -34.51 27.65
CA GLU A 140 -18.60 -34.69 29.08
C GLU A 140 -18.89 -33.36 29.80
N ILE A 141 -18.10 -32.32 29.52
CA ILE A 141 -18.36 -30.96 30.03
C ILE A 141 -19.73 -30.46 29.59
N ALA A 142 -20.11 -30.70 28.33
CA ALA A 142 -21.43 -30.33 27.81
C ALA A 142 -22.56 -31.10 28.52
N ARG A 143 -22.35 -32.39 28.81
CA ARG A 143 -23.27 -33.22 29.58
C ARG A 143 -23.46 -32.69 31.00
N ILE A 144 -22.37 -32.35 31.70
CA ILE A 144 -22.41 -31.76 33.05
C ILE A 144 -23.18 -30.44 33.03
N LYS A 145 -22.89 -29.55 32.08
CA LYS A 145 -23.61 -28.28 31.93
C LYS A 145 -25.09 -28.44 31.61
N ALA A 146 -25.43 -29.40 30.74
CA ALA A 146 -26.82 -29.71 30.44
C ALA A 146 -27.53 -30.23 31.70
N GLY A 147 -26.87 -31.08 32.48
CA GLY A 147 -27.34 -31.54 33.79
C GLY A 147 -27.59 -30.38 34.76
N ASP A 148 -26.62 -29.47 34.93
CA ASP A 148 -26.75 -28.27 35.77
C ASP A 148 -27.91 -27.36 35.31
N THR A 149 -28.06 -27.19 34.00
CA THR A 149 -29.17 -26.43 33.41
C THR A 149 -30.52 -27.08 33.76
N VAL A 150 -30.63 -28.40 33.60
CA VAL A 150 -31.84 -29.16 33.95
C VAL A 150 -32.13 -29.07 35.46
N ARG A 151 -31.11 -29.17 36.32
CA ARG A 151 -31.26 -29.01 37.78
C ARG A 151 -31.78 -27.62 38.16
N ARG A 152 -31.22 -26.56 37.56
CA ARG A 152 -31.74 -25.19 37.73
C ARG A 152 -33.20 -25.06 37.32
N TYR A 153 -33.58 -25.66 36.19
CA TYR A 153 -34.98 -25.68 35.77
C TYR A 153 -35.91 -26.42 36.74
N LYS A 154 -35.39 -27.46 37.43
CA LYS A 154 -36.12 -28.20 38.47
C LYS A 154 -36.15 -27.51 39.83
N GLY A 155 -35.42 -26.41 40.02
CA GLY A 155 -35.34 -25.69 41.29
C GLY A 155 -34.46 -26.37 42.35
N GLU A 156 -33.61 -27.32 41.95
CA GLU A 156 -32.68 -28.02 42.86
C GLU A 156 -31.46 -27.12 43.11
N THR A 157 -31.28 -26.61 44.34
CA THR A 157 -30.22 -25.63 44.72
C THR A 157 -29.00 -26.26 45.41
N GLY A 158 -28.86 -27.59 45.40
CA GLY A 158 -27.71 -28.27 45.99
C GLY A 158 -26.48 -28.25 45.07
N GLU A 159 -25.27 -28.21 45.67
CA GLU A 159 -24.02 -28.41 44.93
C GLU A 159 -24.00 -29.78 44.23
N PRO A 160 -23.32 -29.90 43.08
CA PRO A 160 -23.22 -31.17 42.40
C PRO A 160 -22.51 -32.21 43.26
N GLU A 161 -23.23 -33.26 43.65
CA GLU A 161 -22.64 -34.52 44.13
C GLU A 161 -21.50 -34.91 43.18
N PRO A 162 -20.25 -35.02 43.67
CA PRO A 162 -19.14 -35.44 42.84
C PRO A 162 -19.45 -36.85 42.36
N HIS A 163 -19.49 -37.04 41.04
CA HIS A 163 -19.53 -38.37 40.46
C HIS A 163 -18.23 -39.08 40.84
N SER A 164 -18.25 -39.78 41.96
CA SER A 164 -17.25 -40.77 42.33
C SER A 164 -17.23 -41.80 41.22
N ALA A 165 -16.11 -41.82 40.48
CA ALA A 165 -15.75 -42.91 39.59
C ALA A 165 -15.39 -44.17 40.40
N GLU A 166 -16.22 -44.52 41.39
CA GLU A 166 -16.24 -45.86 41.92
C GLU A 166 -16.91 -46.71 40.86
N ARG A 167 -16.04 -47.43 40.14
CA ARG A 167 -16.42 -48.62 39.39
C ARG A 167 -17.36 -49.42 40.31
N HIS A 168 -18.64 -49.44 39.97
CA HIS A 168 -19.51 -50.56 40.31
C HIS A 168 -18.77 -51.81 39.84
N PHE A 169 -18.03 -52.44 40.75
CA PHE A 169 -17.87 -53.88 40.69
C PHE A 169 -19.30 -54.39 40.72
N THR A 170 -19.74 -54.91 39.58
CA THR A 170 -20.92 -55.75 39.50
C THR A 170 -20.67 -56.90 40.47
N GLU A 171 -21.24 -56.81 41.67
CA GLU A 171 -21.59 -58.01 42.40
C GLU A 171 -22.40 -58.87 41.44
N ASP A 172 -21.89 -60.07 41.21
CA ASP A 172 -22.51 -61.08 40.37
C ASP A 172 -23.97 -61.28 40.86
N PRO A 173 -25.01 -61.19 40.01
CA PRO A 173 -26.40 -61.23 40.46
C PRO A 173 -26.88 -62.62 40.94
N GLY A 174 -25.96 -63.53 41.25
CA GLY A 174 -26.22 -64.97 41.44
C GLY A 174 -26.14 -65.51 42.87
N GLU A 175 -25.65 -64.75 43.86
CA GLU A 175 -25.54 -65.23 45.25
C GLU A 175 -26.50 -64.50 46.18
N THR A 176 -27.81 -64.64 45.93
CA THR A 176 -28.78 -64.48 47.02
C THR A 176 -28.72 -65.74 47.88
N LEU A 177 -27.84 -65.73 48.88
CA LEU A 177 -27.99 -66.62 50.04
C LEU A 177 -29.43 -66.48 50.55
N PRO A 178 -30.10 -67.57 50.98
CA PRO A 178 -31.43 -67.47 51.56
C PRO A 178 -31.41 -66.44 52.69
N PRO A 179 -32.44 -65.58 52.81
CA PRO A 179 -32.47 -64.57 53.86
C PRO A 179 -32.27 -65.28 55.20
N MET A 180 -31.17 -64.93 55.88
CA MET A 180 -30.89 -65.48 57.20
C MET A 180 -32.07 -65.15 58.13
N PRO A 181 -32.48 -66.06 59.02
CA PRO A 181 -33.51 -65.75 60.00
C PRO A 181 -33.10 -64.49 60.78
N GLU A 182 -34.04 -63.55 60.96
CA GLU A 182 -33.82 -62.22 61.56
C GLU A 182 -33.13 -62.32 62.95
N VAL A 183 -33.40 -63.43 63.64
CA VAL A 183 -32.83 -63.83 64.93
C VAL A 183 -31.30 -63.95 64.92
N ARG A 184 -30.67 -64.26 63.78
CA ARG A 184 -29.19 -64.41 63.68
C ARG A 184 -28.45 -63.08 63.88
N GLN A 185 -29.14 -61.95 63.74
CA GLN A 185 -28.57 -60.61 63.98
C GLN A 185 -28.55 -60.21 65.46
N TYR A 186 -29.20 -60.99 66.34
CA TYR A 186 -29.21 -60.71 67.77
C TYR A 186 -27.92 -61.19 68.45
N ASP A 187 -27.38 -60.34 69.32
CA ASP A 187 -26.28 -60.70 70.21
C ASP A 187 -26.74 -61.76 71.22
N ASP A 188 -25.80 -62.55 71.76
CA ASP A 188 -26.11 -63.65 72.69
C ASP A 188 -26.91 -63.17 73.92
N GLU A 189 -26.62 -61.96 74.43
CA GLU A 189 -27.36 -61.35 75.55
C GLU A 189 -28.85 -61.13 75.21
N LYS A 190 -29.12 -60.59 74.01
CA LYS A 190 -30.47 -60.31 73.53
C LYS A 190 -31.24 -61.59 73.23
N LEU A 191 -30.56 -62.63 72.74
CA LEU A 191 -31.16 -63.96 72.55
C LEU A 191 -31.58 -64.58 73.88
N HIS A 192 -30.72 -64.51 74.90
CA HIS A 192 -31.02 -65.03 76.23
C HIS A 192 -32.15 -64.25 76.91
N GLU A 193 -32.20 -62.93 76.77
CA GLU A 193 -33.29 -62.05 77.27
C GLU A 193 -34.66 -62.47 76.70
N ILE A 194 -34.75 -62.65 75.37
CA ILE A 194 -36.00 -63.03 74.70
C ILE A 194 -36.48 -64.42 75.15
N VAL A 195 -35.56 -65.35 75.41
CA VAL A 195 -35.89 -66.70 75.87
C VAL A 195 -36.28 -66.75 77.35
N SER A 196 -35.67 -65.91 78.21
CA SER A 196 -36.04 -65.81 79.63
C SER A 196 -37.38 -65.11 79.83
N ASP A 197 -37.68 -64.07 79.05
CA ASP A 197 -38.91 -63.29 79.13
C ASP A 197 -39.96 -63.73 78.09
N ALA A 198 -40.10 -65.05 77.92
CA ALA A 198 -40.92 -65.67 76.87
C ALA A 198 -42.38 -65.19 76.80
N ALA A 199 -42.94 -64.67 77.90
CA ALA A 199 -44.31 -64.14 77.95
C ALA A 199 -44.49 -62.77 77.28
N MET A 200 -43.41 -61.99 77.08
CA MET A 200 -43.45 -60.68 76.41
C MET A 200 -43.35 -60.76 74.88
N TYR A 201 -42.88 -61.88 74.34
CA TYR A 201 -42.53 -62.02 72.94
C TYR A 201 -43.46 -63.01 72.22
N ARG A 202 -43.49 -62.96 70.88
CA ARG A 202 -44.26 -63.91 70.07
C ARG A 202 -43.68 -65.31 70.24
N ALA A 203 -44.52 -66.31 70.47
CA ALA A 203 -44.09 -67.69 70.65
C ALA A 203 -43.19 -68.21 69.51
N SER A 204 -43.49 -67.84 68.25
CA SER A 204 -42.66 -68.19 67.09
C SER A 204 -41.24 -67.62 67.18
N LEU A 205 -41.10 -66.37 67.62
CA LEU A 205 -39.81 -65.70 67.78
C LEU A 205 -39.00 -66.29 68.94
N VAL A 206 -39.67 -66.65 70.05
CA VAL A 206 -39.02 -67.29 71.21
C VAL A 206 -38.46 -68.65 70.83
N GLU A 207 -39.19 -69.44 70.04
CA GLU A 207 -38.69 -70.74 69.56
C GLU A 207 -37.54 -70.58 68.54
N GLU A 208 -37.60 -69.58 67.66
CA GLU A 208 -36.50 -69.25 66.75
C GLU A 208 -35.24 -68.81 67.53
N CYS A 209 -35.37 -67.99 68.57
CA CYS A 209 -34.27 -67.61 69.47
C CYS A 209 -33.69 -68.81 70.22
N ARG A 210 -34.54 -69.72 70.72
CA ARG A 210 -34.09 -70.95 71.39
C ARG A 210 -33.31 -71.85 70.44
N ARG A 211 -33.81 -72.01 69.21
CA ARG A 211 -33.14 -72.79 68.15
C ARG A 211 -31.81 -72.17 67.74
N GLU A 212 -31.72 -70.84 67.60
CA GLU A 212 -30.46 -70.16 67.28
C GLU A 212 -29.42 -70.29 68.41
N LEU A 213 -29.83 -70.21 69.68
CA LEU A 213 -28.93 -70.49 70.82
C LEU A 213 -28.42 -71.93 70.84
N GLU A 214 -29.28 -72.89 70.48
CA GLU A 214 -28.88 -74.29 70.34
C GLU A 214 -27.86 -74.47 69.20
N ILE A 215 -28.11 -73.85 68.04
CA ILE A 215 -27.19 -73.85 66.90
C ILE A 215 -25.84 -73.24 67.31
N ARG A 216 -25.83 -72.10 68.01
CA ARG A 216 -24.58 -71.45 68.48
C ARG A 216 -23.82 -72.34 69.46
N SER A 217 -24.50 -72.93 70.45
CA SER A 217 -23.85 -73.78 71.45
C SER A 217 -23.25 -75.05 70.83
N ARG A 218 -23.97 -75.72 69.92
CA ARG A 218 -23.50 -76.91 69.21
C ARG A 218 -22.46 -76.59 68.12
N SER A 219 -22.51 -75.40 67.52
CA SER A 219 -21.50 -74.94 66.55
C SER A 219 -20.11 -74.79 67.17
N ALA A 220 -20.04 -74.53 68.48
CA ALA A 220 -18.78 -74.39 69.21
C ALA A 220 -17.91 -75.66 69.08
N GLU A 221 -18.54 -76.83 69.04
CA GLU A 221 -17.88 -78.14 68.88
C GLU A 221 -17.14 -78.25 67.53
N PHE A 222 -17.65 -77.59 66.48
CA PHE A 222 -17.08 -77.62 65.14
C PHE A 222 -16.00 -76.54 64.90
N THR A 223 -15.85 -75.56 65.80
CA THR A 223 -14.94 -74.42 65.62
C THR A 223 -13.49 -74.83 65.32
N ALA A 224 -12.98 -75.83 66.04
CA ALA A 224 -11.60 -76.30 65.85
C ALA A 224 -11.41 -77.00 64.48
N GLN A 225 -12.42 -77.76 64.05
CA GLN A 225 -12.42 -78.43 62.76
C GLN A 225 -12.50 -77.42 61.61
N VAL A 226 -13.39 -76.43 61.72
CA VAL A 226 -13.60 -75.40 60.70
C VAL A 226 -12.37 -74.51 60.52
N ARG A 227 -11.70 -74.12 61.61
CA ARG A 227 -10.43 -73.37 61.53
C ARG A 227 -9.34 -74.11 60.77
N ALA A 228 -9.33 -75.45 60.85
CA ALA A 228 -8.36 -76.28 60.14
C ALA A 228 -8.73 -76.51 58.65
N MET A 229 -9.92 -76.08 58.20
CA MET A 229 -10.33 -76.20 56.80
C MET A 229 -9.61 -75.19 55.90
N ASP A 230 -9.29 -75.63 54.68
CA ASP A 230 -8.85 -74.74 53.60
C ASP A 230 -10.01 -73.85 53.11
N ASN A 231 -9.69 -72.80 52.35
CA ASN A 231 -10.71 -71.87 51.85
C ASN A 231 -11.67 -72.52 50.85
N ASP A 232 -11.19 -73.52 50.08
CA ASP A 232 -11.97 -74.17 49.03
C ASP A 232 -13.09 -75.04 49.63
N LYS A 233 -12.77 -75.85 50.64
CA LYS A 233 -13.77 -76.64 51.39
C LYS A 233 -14.71 -75.75 52.19
N LEU A 234 -14.23 -74.63 52.71
CA LEU A 234 -15.07 -73.68 53.43
C LEU A 234 -16.11 -73.03 52.49
N HIS A 235 -15.70 -72.71 51.26
CA HIS A 235 -16.62 -72.30 50.20
C HIS A 235 -17.57 -73.41 49.75
N GLU A 236 -17.10 -74.65 49.62
CA GLU A 236 -17.92 -75.80 49.23
C GLU A 236 -19.08 -76.05 50.21
N VAL A 237 -18.78 -76.05 51.52
CA VAL A 237 -19.77 -76.24 52.59
C VAL A 237 -20.81 -75.11 52.60
N LEU A 238 -20.37 -73.87 52.39
CA LEU A 238 -21.27 -72.70 52.37
C LEU A 238 -22.09 -72.59 51.08
N ALA A 239 -21.58 -73.10 49.96
CA ALA A 239 -22.28 -73.13 48.68
C ALA A 239 -23.35 -74.24 48.60
N SER A 240 -23.25 -75.27 49.45
CA SER A 240 -24.22 -76.38 49.49
C SER A 240 -24.90 -76.54 50.87
N PRO A 241 -25.69 -75.55 51.36
CA PRO A 241 -26.27 -75.57 52.70
C PRO A 241 -27.20 -76.76 52.99
N GLN A 242 -27.74 -77.41 51.97
CA GLN A 242 -28.68 -78.52 52.13
C GLN A 242 -27.99 -79.85 52.48
N LEU A 243 -26.67 -79.95 52.30
CA LEU A 243 -25.90 -81.18 52.53
C LEU A 243 -25.30 -81.28 53.95
N TYR A 244 -25.30 -80.20 54.71
CA TYR A 244 -24.57 -80.09 55.97
C TYR A 244 -25.48 -79.66 57.12
N ALA A 245 -25.08 -80.00 58.34
CA ALA A 245 -25.80 -79.60 59.55
C ALA A 245 -25.74 -78.07 59.74
N GLU A 246 -26.83 -77.46 60.21
CA GLU A 246 -26.97 -76.00 60.35
C GLU A 246 -25.89 -75.40 61.27
N GLU A 247 -25.44 -76.17 62.26
CA GLU A 247 -24.42 -75.81 63.24
C GLU A 247 -23.01 -75.74 62.60
N LEU A 248 -22.72 -76.66 61.67
CA LEU A 248 -21.47 -76.64 60.90
C LEU A 248 -21.45 -75.46 59.92
N ILE A 249 -22.58 -75.20 59.25
CA ILE A 249 -22.73 -74.06 58.33
C ILE A 249 -22.53 -72.74 59.08
N TYR A 250 -23.08 -72.60 60.29
CA TYR A 250 -22.87 -71.44 61.14
C TYR A 250 -21.40 -71.24 61.50
N ALA A 251 -20.71 -72.28 61.95
CA ALA A 251 -19.28 -72.23 62.27
C ALA A 251 -18.43 -71.86 61.04
N CYS A 252 -18.72 -72.43 59.86
CA CYS A 252 -18.06 -72.08 58.60
C CYS A 252 -18.29 -70.62 58.20
N THR A 253 -19.51 -70.10 58.38
CA THR A 253 -19.85 -68.70 58.05
C THR A 253 -19.07 -67.72 58.94
N LEU A 254 -18.96 -68.03 60.24
CA LEU A 254 -18.22 -67.22 61.19
C LEU A 254 -16.73 -67.14 60.84
N GLU A 255 -16.12 -68.29 60.54
CA GLU A 255 -14.71 -68.36 60.14
C GLU A 255 -14.45 -67.64 58.80
N GLN A 256 -15.36 -67.75 57.82
CA GLN A 256 -15.24 -67.02 56.55
C GLN A 256 -15.21 -65.50 56.76
N ASN A 257 -16.08 -65.00 57.64
CA ASN A 257 -16.18 -63.58 57.96
C ASN A 257 -14.92 -63.07 58.66
N GLU A 258 -14.36 -63.86 59.58
CA GLU A 258 -13.09 -63.57 60.25
C GLU A 258 -11.92 -63.52 59.26
N ARG A 259 -11.78 -64.52 58.39
CA ARG A 259 -10.74 -64.53 57.33
C ARG A 259 -10.86 -63.32 56.40
N ARG A 260 -12.09 -62.93 56.03
CA ARG A 260 -12.36 -61.75 55.20
C ARG A 260 -12.04 -60.44 55.91
N ARG A 261 -12.17 -60.38 57.24
CA ARG A 261 -11.79 -59.20 58.04
C ARG A 261 -10.27 -59.04 58.05
N VAL A 262 -9.53 -60.10 58.37
CA VAL A 262 -8.06 -60.11 58.39
C VAL A 262 -7.50 -59.72 57.02
N TRP A 263 -8.03 -60.31 55.94
CA TRP A 263 -7.60 -59.98 54.58
C TRP A 263 -7.80 -58.50 54.23
N ARG A 264 -8.93 -57.89 54.64
CA ARG A 264 -9.20 -56.46 54.43
C ARG A 264 -8.22 -55.57 55.19
N GLU A 265 -7.89 -55.91 56.43
CA GLU A 265 -6.91 -55.17 57.22
C GLU A 265 -5.49 -55.25 56.63
N GLU A 266 -5.10 -56.40 56.08
CA GLU A 266 -3.81 -56.55 55.39
C GLU A 266 -3.75 -55.72 54.11
N GLN A 267 -4.81 -55.72 53.30
CA GLN A 267 -4.88 -54.89 52.09
C GLN A 267 -4.81 -53.39 52.43
N ALA A 268 -5.53 -52.94 53.45
CA ALA A 268 -5.47 -51.55 53.90
C ALA A 268 -4.05 -51.13 54.31
N LYS A 269 -3.32 -52.00 55.02
CA LYS A 269 -1.92 -51.76 55.41
C LYS A 269 -0.98 -51.71 54.20
N GLU A 270 -1.16 -52.57 53.20
CA GLU A 270 -0.35 -52.56 51.99
C GLU A 270 -0.63 -51.32 51.12
N GLU A 271 -1.88 -50.91 50.99
CA GLU A 271 -2.25 -49.67 50.31
C GLU A 271 -1.66 -48.43 51.00
N GLU A 272 -1.70 -48.38 52.33
CA GLU A 272 -1.11 -47.30 53.11
C GLU A 272 0.41 -47.22 52.91
N LYS A 273 1.12 -48.37 52.94
CA LYS A 273 2.55 -48.43 52.61
C LYS A 273 2.85 -47.94 51.19
N LEU A 274 2.01 -48.29 50.22
CA LEU A 274 2.18 -47.87 48.83
C LEU A 274 1.97 -46.36 48.68
N ARG A 275 0.97 -45.79 49.36
CA ARG A 275 0.74 -44.34 49.41
C ARG A 275 1.96 -43.62 49.98
N LEU A 276 2.49 -44.10 51.11
CA LEU A 276 3.66 -43.50 51.75
C LEU A 276 4.91 -43.54 50.84
N ARG A 277 5.12 -44.65 50.11
CA ARG A 277 6.23 -44.77 49.14
C ARG A 277 6.10 -43.76 48.01
N ARG A 278 4.90 -43.60 47.43
CA ARG A 278 4.66 -42.62 46.35
C ARG A 278 4.92 -41.19 46.82
N GLU A 279 4.46 -40.83 48.01
CA GLU A 279 4.74 -39.51 48.58
C GLU A 279 6.25 -39.26 48.78
N GLN A 280 7.00 -40.26 49.25
CA GLN A 280 8.45 -40.15 49.41
C GLN A 280 9.16 -39.99 48.06
N GLU A 281 8.77 -40.76 47.05
CA GLU A 281 9.32 -40.64 45.69
C GLU A 281 9.02 -39.28 45.06
N GLU A 282 7.81 -38.76 45.25
CA GLU A 282 7.42 -37.42 44.78
C GLU A 282 8.20 -36.32 45.48
N LYS A 283 8.34 -36.39 46.81
CA LYS A 283 9.18 -35.45 47.57
C LYS A 283 10.63 -35.47 47.11
N ALA A 284 11.21 -36.67 46.95
CA ALA A 284 12.58 -36.82 46.45
C ALA A 284 12.73 -36.30 45.01
N ALA A 285 11.74 -36.52 44.14
CA ALA A 285 11.74 -35.99 42.78
C ALA A 285 11.63 -34.45 42.77
N ALA A 286 10.81 -33.86 43.64
CA ALA A 286 10.70 -32.42 43.80
C ALA A 286 12.01 -31.78 44.28
N GLU A 287 12.66 -32.39 45.27
CA GLU A 287 13.98 -31.95 45.75
C GLU A 287 15.04 -32.01 44.65
N ARG A 288 15.09 -33.11 43.87
CA ARG A 288 16.01 -33.23 42.72
C ARG A 288 15.77 -32.13 41.69
N ARG A 289 14.52 -31.80 41.36
CA ARG A 289 14.18 -30.72 40.41
C ARG A 289 14.66 -29.36 40.92
N THR A 290 14.43 -29.06 42.20
CA THR A 290 14.87 -27.77 42.78
C THR A 290 16.39 -27.68 42.88
N ALA A 291 17.10 -28.79 43.15
CA ALA A 291 18.56 -28.84 43.15
C ALA A 291 19.13 -28.61 41.73
N LEU A 292 18.57 -29.27 40.71
CA LEU A 292 18.95 -29.07 39.31
C LEU A 292 18.72 -27.60 38.87
N TRP A 293 17.59 -27.01 39.26
CA TRP A 293 17.31 -25.61 38.97
C TRP A 293 18.31 -24.66 39.65
N LYS A 294 18.63 -24.89 40.94
CA LYS A 294 19.64 -24.10 41.66
C LYS A 294 21.03 -24.19 41.02
N LYS A 295 21.39 -25.35 40.45
CA LYS A 295 22.66 -25.59 39.75
C LYS A 295 22.70 -24.90 38.37
N ASN A 296 21.60 -24.97 37.61
CA ASN A 296 21.57 -24.49 36.22
C ASN A 296 21.12 -23.02 36.07
N ARG A 297 20.48 -22.42 37.07
CA ARG A 297 20.05 -21.01 37.03
C ARG A 297 21.14 -19.98 36.66
N PRO A 298 22.40 -20.04 37.16
CA PRO A 298 23.38 -19.01 36.80
C PRO A 298 23.75 -19.07 35.31
N TYR A 299 23.83 -20.27 34.72
CA TYR A 299 24.13 -20.45 33.31
C TYR A 299 22.97 -19.96 32.41
N LEU A 300 21.72 -20.17 32.83
CA LEU A 300 20.55 -19.61 32.15
C LEU A 300 20.55 -18.08 32.17
N PHE A 301 20.84 -17.47 33.31
CA PHE A 301 20.95 -16.01 33.41
C PHE A 301 22.13 -15.46 32.60
N ALA A 302 23.28 -16.14 32.59
CA ALA A 302 24.42 -15.77 31.78
C ALA A 302 24.11 -15.86 30.28
N ALA A 303 23.46 -16.94 29.82
CA ALA A 303 23.03 -17.09 28.44
C ALA A 303 22.03 -15.99 28.02
N LEU A 304 21.07 -15.65 28.90
CA LEU A 304 20.14 -14.56 28.66
C LEU A 304 20.84 -13.20 28.57
N ALA A 305 21.81 -12.93 29.46
CA ALA A 305 22.61 -11.70 29.43
C ALA A 305 23.41 -11.57 28.12
N VAL A 306 24.01 -12.66 27.64
CA VAL A 306 24.71 -12.69 26.34
C VAL A 306 23.75 -12.39 25.19
N LEU A 307 22.56 -12.99 25.16
CA LEU A 307 21.56 -12.71 24.12
C LEU A 307 21.11 -11.24 24.12
N ILE A 308 20.93 -10.64 25.31
CA ILE A 308 20.59 -9.22 25.44
C ILE A 308 21.74 -8.35 24.91
N LEU A 309 22.99 -8.66 25.24
CA LEU A 309 24.16 -7.92 24.76
C LEU A 309 24.34 -8.04 23.24
N VAL A 310 24.12 -9.22 22.67
CA VAL A 310 24.13 -9.42 21.21
C VAL A 310 23.03 -8.60 20.54
N GLY A 311 21.81 -8.63 21.08
CA GLY A 311 20.69 -7.82 20.58
C GLY A 311 20.98 -6.32 20.64
N ALA A 312 21.54 -5.84 21.75
CA ALA A 312 21.97 -4.45 21.90
C ALA A 312 23.09 -4.08 20.91
N GLY A 313 24.05 -4.99 20.68
CA GLY A 313 25.13 -4.81 19.72
C GLY A 313 24.62 -4.69 18.27
N ILE A 314 23.70 -5.56 17.86
CA ILE A 314 23.06 -5.49 16.52
C ILE A 314 22.31 -4.17 16.36
N LYS A 315 21.52 -3.77 17.36
CA LYS A 315 20.79 -2.49 17.35
C LYS A 315 21.74 -1.30 17.25
N TYR A 316 22.82 -1.30 18.03
CA TYR A 316 23.83 -0.24 18.01
C TYR A 316 24.55 -0.17 16.66
N HIS A 317 24.90 -1.32 16.07
CA HIS A 317 25.53 -1.37 14.75
C HIS A 317 24.62 -0.78 13.66
N ASN A 318 23.34 -1.15 13.66
CA ASN A 318 22.37 -0.62 12.70
C ASN A 318 22.15 0.88 12.89
N TYR A 319 22.04 1.34 14.14
CA TYR A 319 21.93 2.77 14.46
C TYR A 319 23.16 3.55 13.96
N ARG A 320 24.36 3.03 14.18
CA ARG A 320 25.61 3.70 13.77
C ARG A 320 25.78 3.72 12.26
N LYS A 321 25.32 2.69 11.54
CA LYS A 321 25.30 2.66 10.07
C LYS A 321 24.36 3.72 9.49
N GLU A 322 23.19 3.90 10.08
CA GLU A 322 22.21 4.90 9.64
C GLU A 322 22.73 6.33 9.83
N GLN A 323 23.38 6.60 10.97
CA GLN A 323 23.98 7.91 11.26
C GLN A 323 25.03 8.29 10.21
N VAL A 324 25.93 7.37 9.85
CA VAL A 324 26.93 7.62 8.80
C VAL A 324 26.28 7.89 7.45
N ARG A 325 25.20 7.19 7.10
CA ARG A 325 24.48 7.42 5.83
C ARG A 325 23.88 8.83 5.78
N LEU A 326 23.21 9.24 6.85
CA LEU A 326 22.62 10.58 6.95
C LEU A 326 23.68 11.68 6.87
N GLU A 327 24.83 11.49 7.50
CA GLU A 327 25.93 12.45 7.45
C GLU A 327 26.52 12.57 6.03
N GLN A 328 26.71 11.45 5.34
CA GLN A 328 27.14 11.45 3.93
C GLN A 328 26.11 12.12 3.01
N GLU A 329 24.82 11.88 3.21
CA GLU A 329 23.76 12.54 2.45
C GLU A 329 23.76 14.07 2.69
N ARG A 330 23.99 14.51 3.93
CA ARG A 330 24.11 15.95 4.25
C ARG A 330 25.31 16.59 3.58
N ILE A 331 26.49 15.96 3.63
CA ILE A 331 27.70 16.45 2.98
C ILE A 331 27.47 16.54 1.45
N ALA A 332 26.93 15.47 0.84
CA ALA A 332 26.65 15.45 -0.58
C ALA A 332 25.61 16.51 -1.00
N ALA A 333 24.59 16.77 -0.17
CA ALA A 333 23.61 17.82 -0.42
C ALA A 333 24.24 19.23 -0.34
N GLU A 334 25.14 19.44 0.62
CA GLU A 334 25.85 20.71 0.78
C GLU A 334 26.83 20.97 -0.38
N GLU A 335 27.58 19.94 -0.82
CA GLU A 335 28.43 20.02 -2.00
C GLU A 335 27.63 20.35 -3.28
N ARG A 336 26.44 19.75 -3.44
CA ARG A 336 25.53 20.08 -4.56
C ARG A 336 25.08 21.52 -4.52
N ARG A 337 24.66 22.02 -3.35
CA ARG A 337 24.24 23.42 -3.18
C ARG A 337 25.38 24.38 -3.54
N ILE A 338 26.59 24.12 -3.03
CA ILE A 338 27.77 24.94 -3.33
C ILE A 338 28.15 24.87 -4.82
N ALA A 339 27.99 23.70 -5.46
CA ALA A 339 28.25 23.56 -6.90
C ALA A 339 27.21 24.31 -7.74
N GLU A 340 25.94 24.30 -7.36
CA GLU A 340 24.87 25.06 -8.01
C GLU A 340 25.09 26.57 -7.86
N GLU A 341 25.42 27.04 -6.67
CA GLU A 341 25.76 28.45 -6.43
C GLU A 341 26.94 28.89 -7.27
N ARG A 342 28.03 28.10 -7.33
CA ARG A 342 29.18 28.39 -8.19
C ARG A 342 28.81 28.43 -9.67
N ARG A 343 28.00 27.48 -10.15
CA ARG A 343 27.52 27.48 -11.56
C ARG A 343 26.67 28.70 -11.87
N ALA A 344 25.78 29.10 -10.96
CA ALA A 344 24.94 30.29 -11.13
C ALA A 344 25.77 31.57 -11.13
N GLU A 345 26.80 31.65 -10.28
CA GLU A 345 27.72 32.78 -10.24
C GLU A 345 28.59 32.84 -11.50
N GLU A 346 29.15 31.72 -11.96
CA GLU A 346 29.89 31.62 -13.22
C GLU A 346 29.03 32.04 -14.42
N GLN A 347 27.77 31.59 -14.47
CA GLN A 347 26.80 32.00 -15.49
C GLN A 347 26.55 33.51 -15.45
N ARG A 348 26.29 34.08 -14.27
CA ARG A 348 26.12 35.54 -14.12
C ARG A 348 27.34 36.32 -14.59
N ILE A 349 28.55 35.87 -14.24
CA ILE A 349 29.79 36.52 -14.68
C ILE A 349 29.95 36.41 -16.20
N ALA A 350 29.63 35.26 -16.79
CA ALA A 350 29.68 35.07 -18.24
C ALA A 350 28.68 35.97 -18.97
N GLU A 351 27.44 36.05 -18.49
CA GLU A 351 26.39 36.92 -19.03
C GLU A 351 26.78 38.40 -18.92
N GLN A 352 27.33 38.84 -17.77
CA GLN A 352 27.80 40.21 -17.60
C GLN A 352 28.92 40.55 -18.59
N LYS A 353 29.90 39.65 -18.75
CA LYS A 353 30.99 39.83 -19.73
C LYS A 353 30.45 39.89 -21.16
N GLN A 354 29.48 39.04 -21.50
CA GLN A 354 28.87 39.04 -22.82
C GLN A 354 28.09 40.34 -23.08
N ALA A 355 27.27 40.78 -22.13
CA ALA A 355 26.52 42.03 -22.24
C ALA A 355 27.44 43.26 -22.34
N GLU A 356 28.56 43.28 -21.60
CA GLU A 356 29.56 44.34 -21.69
C GLU A 356 30.27 44.33 -23.06
N ALA A 357 30.68 43.16 -23.55
CA ALA A 357 31.29 43.02 -24.87
C ALA A 357 30.32 43.47 -25.99
N GLU A 358 29.04 43.13 -25.89
CA GLU A 358 28.00 43.56 -26.82
C GLU A 358 27.78 45.08 -26.76
N ARG A 359 27.78 45.69 -25.56
CA ARG A 359 27.71 47.15 -25.41
C ARG A 359 28.90 47.85 -26.07
N ILE A 360 30.12 47.35 -25.83
CA ILE A 360 31.33 47.91 -26.43
C ILE A 360 31.29 47.77 -27.96
N ALA A 361 30.87 46.62 -28.47
CA ALA A 361 30.73 46.37 -29.90
C ALA A 361 29.66 47.28 -30.54
N ALA A 362 28.52 47.46 -29.87
CA ALA A 362 27.45 48.35 -30.32
C ALA A 362 27.90 49.83 -30.35
N GLU A 363 28.62 50.28 -29.32
CA GLU A 363 29.18 51.63 -29.29
C GLU A 363 30.19 51.85 -30.43
N LYS A 364 31.07 50.86 -30.68
CA LYS A 364 32.02 50.90 -31.79
C LYS A 364 31.32 50.99 -33.14
N ARG A 365 30.29 50.16 -33.36
CA ARG A 365 29.45 50.19 -34.59
C ARG A 365 28.75 51.53 -34.76
N ARG A 366 28.22 52.11 -33.68
CA ARG A 366 27.58 53.43 -33.71
C ARG A 366 28.56 54.52 -34.13
N LYS A 367 29.74 54.58 -33.50
CA LYS A 367 30.79 55.55 -33.86
C LYS A 367 31.25 55.37 -35.32
N GLU A 368 31.39 54.13 -35.78
CA GLU A 368 31.75 53.84 -37.17
C GLU A 368 30.67 54.29 -38.16
N ALA A 369 29.40 54.03 -37.86
CA ALA A 369 28.27 54.48 -38.67
C ALA A 369 28.16 56.01 -38.70
N GLU A 370 28.39 56.69 -37.57
CA GLU A 370 28.43 58.16 -37.50
C GLU A 370 29.57 58.74 -38.37
N ARG A 371 30.77 58.13 -38.34
CA ARG A 371 31.88 58.53 -39.23
C ARG A 371 31.55 58.34 -40.71
N LEU A 372 31.00 57.19 -41.08
CA LEU A 372 30.59 56.90 -42.46
C LEU A 372 29.49 57.86 -42.93
N ALA A 373 28.55 58.22 -42.05
CA ALA A 373 27.51 59.19 -42.37
C ALA A 373 28.08 60.60 -42.59
N ALA A 374 29.01 61.04 -41.73
CA ALA A 374 29.69 62.32 -41.86
C ALA A 374 30.52 62.41 -43.15
N GLU A 375 31.25 61.34 -43.51
CA GLU A 375 32.02 61.27 -44.75
C GLU A 375 31.11 61.37 -45.99
N ARG A 376 29.97 60.65 -45.99
CA ARG A 376 28.97 60.77 -47.05
C ARG A 376 28.39 62.17 -47.16
N GLN A 377 28.14 62.84 -46.03
CA GLN A 377 27.68 64.24 -46.03
C GLN A 377 28.73 65.17 -46.64
N GLN A 378 30.00 65.06 -46.23
CA GLN A 378 31.08 65.87 -46.80
C GLN A 378 31.25 65.63 -48.31
N GLN A 379 31.19 64.38 -48.76
CA GLN A 379 31.24 64.05 -50.19
C GLN A 379 30.05 64.65 -50.95
N ALA A 380 28.84 64.57 -50.39
CA ALA A 380 27.64 65.15 -51.00
C ALA A 380 27.71 66.69 -51.06
N GLU A 381 28.25 67.35 -50.04
CA GLU A 381 28.45 68.80 -50.02
C GLU A 381 29.53 69.25 -51.01
N ALA A 382 30.66 68.55 -51.07
CA ALA A 382 31.70 68.78 -52.05
C ALA A 382 31.17 68.64 -53.48
N GLN A 383 30.37 67.59 -53.73
CA GLN A 383 29.72 67.40 -55.02
C GLN A 383 28.74 68.53 -55.36
N ARG A 384 27.92 68.98 -54.40
CA ARG A 384 27.01 70.13 -54.58
C ARG A 384 27.76 71.42 -54.87
N LYS A 385 28.91 71.64 -54.20
CA LYS A 385 29.77 72.80 -54.44
C LYS A 385 30.37 72.76 -55.84
N ALA A 386 30.95 71.63 -56.25
CA ALA A 386 31.49 71.45 -57.59
C ALA A 386 30.41 71.62 -58.68
N ASP A 387 29.20 71.09 -58.47
CA ASP A 387 28.08 71.29 -59.42
C ASP A 387 27.61 72.75 -59.47
N ARG A 388 27.67 73.50 -58.37
CA ARG A 388 27.38 74.94 -58.35
C ARG A 388 28.43 75.74 -59.12
N GLU A 389 29.72 75.55 -58.82
CA GLU A 389 30.84 76.20 -59.50
C GLU A 389 30.80 75.94 -61.02
N ARG A 390 30.49 74.68 -61.40
CA ARG A 390 30.31 74.30 -62.80
C ARG A 390 29.17 75.08 -63.49
N ARG A 391 28.03 75.26 -62.82
CA ARG A 391 26.90 76.04 -63.36
C ARG A 391 27.22 77.53 -63.47
N GLU A 392 27.92 78.09 -62.49
CA GLU A 392 28.39 79.48 -62.51
C GLU A 392 29.39 79.72 -63.66
N ALA A 393 30.24 78.74 -63.96
CA ALA A 393 31.14 78.74 -65.12
C ALA A 393 30.42 78.57 -66.48
N GLY A 394 29.09 78.40 -66.49
CA GLY A 394 28.27 78.31 -67.70
C GLY A 394 28.14 76.91 -68.32
N TYR A 395 28.67 75.87 -67.67
CA TYR A 395 28.60 74.49 -68.16
C TYR A 395 27.40 73.76 -67.54
N TYR A 396 26.38 73.47 -68.35
CA TYR A 396 25.18 72.76 -67.90
C TYR A 396 25.14 71.34 -68.47
N LYS A 397 24.76 70.36 -67.65
CA LYS A 397 24.56 68.99 -68.11
C LYS A 397 23.16 68.88 -68.75
N PRO A 398 22.97 68.01 -69.76
CA PRO A 398 21.64 67.75 -70.31
C PRO A 398 20.67 67.30 -69.21
N GLY A 399 19.50 67.93 -69.15
CA GLY A 399 18.51 67.71 -68.10
C GLY A 399 18.57 68.69 -66.92
N GLU A 400 19.55 69.58 -66.84
CA GLU A 400 19.60 70.62 -65.79
C GLU A 400 18.76 71.85 -66.14
N LEU A 401 18.27 72.54 -65.10
CA LEU A 401 17.58 73.82 -65.23
C LEU A 401 18.60 74.95 -65.44
N TYR A 402 18.41 75.71 -66.50
CA TYR A 402 19.11 76.94 -66.82
C TYR A 402 18.24 78.14 -66.45
N GLU A 403 18.80 79.05 -65.65
CA GLU A 403 18.16 80.30 -65.22
C GLU A 403 19.22 81.42 -65.21
N LYS A 404 19.24 82.24 -66.26
CA LYS A 404 20.15 83.39 -66.39
C LYS A 404 19.50 84.47 -67.26
N ASP A 405 19.71 85.75 -66.92
CA ASP A 405 19.26 86.92 -67.70
C ASP A 405 17.75 86.93 -68.04
N GLY A 406 16.91 86.48 -67.09
CA GLY A 406 15.44 86.44 -67.26
C GLY A 406 14.92 85.26 -68.11
N VAL A 407 15.81 84.40 -68.59
CA VAL A 407 15.50 83.21 -69.39
C VAL A 407 15.52 81.98 -68.49
N LYS A 408 14.45 81.17 -68.56
CA LYS A 408 14.35 79.88 -67.86
C LYS A 408 14.03 78.73 -68.81
N GLY A 409 14.77 77.64 -68.69
CA GLY A 409 14.51 76.43 -69.45
C GLY A 409 15.41 75.27 -69.09
N VAL A 410 15.17 74.10 -69.68
CA VAL A 410 15.95 72.89 -69.40
C VAL A 410 16.93 72.63 -70.53
N VAL A 411 18.20 72.43 -70.19
CA VAL A 411 19.30 72.29 -71.16
C VAL A 411 19.29 70.91 -71.80
N PHE A 412 19.55 70.86 -73.10
CA PHE A 412 19.81 69.66 -73.86
C PHE A 412 20.88 69.96 -74.93
N THR A 413 21.33 68.94 -75.66
CA THR A 413 22.44 69.07 -76.60
C THR A 413 22.14 68.37 -77.91
N ALA A 414 21.71 69.08 -78.95
CA ALA A 414 21.54 68.51 -80.28
C ALA A 414 22.54 69.08 -81.30
N ASN A 415 22.71 68.37 -82.43
CA ASN A 415 23.52 68.79 -83.58
C ASN A 415 25.00 69.11 -83.27
N GLY A 416 25.55 68.55 -82.18
CA GLY A 416 26.91 68.84 -81.74
C GLY A 416 27.10 70.24 -81.14
N THR A 417 26.04 71.06 -81.06
CA THR A 417 26.04 72.37 -80.42
C THR A 417 25.63 72.25 -78.96
N HIS A 418 26.51 72.70 -78.06
CA HIS A 418 26.19 72.85 -76.64
C HIS A 418 25.47 74.20 -76.41
N GLY A 419 24.58 74.27 -75.42
CA GLY A 419 23.89 75.52 -75.07
C GLY A 419 22.46 75.68 -75.60
N GLN A 420 21.80 74.58 -75.95
CA GLN A 420 20.38 74.61 -76.33
C GLN A 420 19.49 74.33 -75.12
N TYR A 421 18.37 75.04 -75.03
CA TYR A 421 17.42 74.85 -73.93
C TYR A 421 15.98 74.90 -74.43
N ILE A 422 15.14 74.17 -73.71
CA ILE A 422 13.70 74.16 -73.91
C ILE A 422 13.10 75.14 -72.92
N ARG A 423 12.35 76.14 -73.40
CA ARG A 423 11.65 77.07 -72.52
C ARG A 423 10.66 76.33 -71.62
N LEU A 424 10.54 76.77 -70.36
CA LEU A 424 9.62 76.16 -69.39
C LEU A 424 8.16 76.24 -69.82
N LYS A 425 7.76 77.30 -70.53
CA LYS A 425 6.39 77.48 -71.05
C LYS A 425 6.37 77.28 -72.55
N GLN A 426 5.48 76.39 -72.99
CA GLN A 426 5.36 75.97 -74.38
C GLN A 426 4.04 76.45 -74.98
N GLY A 427 4.02 76.69 -76.28
CA GLY A 427 2.81 77.12 -76.96
C GLY A 427 1.88 75.94 -77.16
N ARG A 428 0.75 75.88 -76.45
CA ARG A 428 -0.23 74.80 -76.69
C ARG A 428 -1.17 75.20 -77.81
N SER A 429 -1.47 74.24 -78.67
CA SER A 429 -2.50 74.38 -79.68
C SER A 429 -2.43 75.69 -80.50
N MET A 430 -1.43 75.82 -81.38
CA MET A 430 -1.32 76.95 -82.32
C MET A 430 -1.09 76.54 -83.79
N PRO A 431 -1.49 77.37 -84.77
CA PRO A 431 -1.18 77.15 -86.19
C PRO A 431 0.33 77.22 -86.45
N TRP A 432 0.83 76.43 -87.41
CA TRP A 432 2.26 76.40 -87.74
C TRP A 432 2.84 77.78 -88.08
N SER A 433 2.08 78.64 -88.78
CA SER A 433 2.53 80.00 -89.13
C SER A 433 2.74 80.90 -87.89
N THR A 434 1.92 80.72 -86.86
CA THR A 434 2.07 81.42 -85.57
C THR A 434 3.23 80.84 -84.78
N ALA A 435 3.36 79.51 -84.79
CA ALA A 435 4.42 78.79 -84.09
C ALA A 435 5.81 79.05 -84.70
N ASN A 436 5.92 79.24 -86.02
CA ASN A 436 7.20 79.44 -86.70
C ASN A 436 7.55 80.92 -86.97
N ARG A 437 6.80 81.88 -86.40
CA ARG A 437 6.96 83.31 -86.71
C ARG A 437 8.36 83.84 -86.42
N GLU A 438 9.02 83.28 -85.41
CA GLU A 438 10.36 83.66 -84.95
C GLU A 438 11.45 82.59 -85.27
N GLY A 439 11.12 81.54 -86.04
CA GLY A 439 12.09 80.48 -86.38
C GLY A 439 12.54 79.58 -85.23
N ASN A 440 11.87 79.64 -84.08
CA ASN A 440 12.25 78.95 -82.83
C ASN A 440 11.64 77.53 -82.71
N LEU A 441 11.19 76.94 -83.82
CA LEU A 441 10.69 75.57 -83.84
C LEU A 441 11.85 74.57 -83.93
N PRO A 442 11.69 73.38 -83.36
CA PRO A 442 12.73 72.38 -83.36
C PRO A 442 12.94 71.77 -84.74
N SER A 443 14.20 71.48 -85.07
CA SER A 443 14.60 70.61 -86.16
C SER A 443 14.33 69.13 -85.83
N MET A 444 14.42 68.29 -86.85
CA MET A 444 14.27 66.83 -86.72
C MET A 444 15.27 66.25 -85.71
N ASP A 445 16.53 66.67 -85.80
CA ASP A 445 17.60 66.14 -84.97
C ASP A 445 17.54 66.66 -83.52
N GLU A 446 17.07 67.90 -83.32
CA GLU A 446 16.76 68.42 -81.98
C GLU A 446 15.65 67.62 -81.31
N MET A 447 14.56 67.34 -82.02
CA MET A 447 13.48 66.53 -81.45
C MET A 447 13.91 65.09 -81.14
N LYS A 448 14.81 64.51 -81.94
CA LYS A 448 15.38 63.18 -81.69
C LYS A 448 16.10 63.12 -80.35
N GLU A 449 16.92 64.12 -80.07
CA GLU A 449 17.66 64.17 -78.81
C GLU A 449 16.75 64.47 -77.62
N ILE A 450 15.76 65.35 -77.81
CA ILE A 450 14.75 65.64 -76.79
C ILE A 450 13.96 64.38 -76.43
N TYR A 451 13.63 63.56 -77.43
CA TYR A 451 13.00 62.26 -77.20
C TYR A 451 13.90 61.30 -76.42
N ARG A 452 15.21 61.25 -76.73
CA ARG A 452 16.20 60.43 -75.99
C ARG A 452 16.27 60.80 -74.51
N LEU A 453 16.20 62.08 -74.20
CA LEU A 453 16.29 62.62 -72.83
C LEU A 453 14.94 62.86 -72.16
N LEU A 454 13.84 62.44 -72.78
CA LEU A 454 12.47 62.83 -72.42
C LEU A 454 12.14 62.62 -70.93
N LYS A 455 12.56 61.49 -70.33
CA LYS A 455 12.30 61.20 -68.91
C LYS A 455 13.01 62.19 -67.98
N THR A 456 14.29 62.45 -68.23
CA THR A 456 15.08 63.39 -67.43
C THR A 456 14.58 64.82 -67.63
N LEU A 457 14.29 65.21 -68.87
CA LEU A 457 13.76 66.54 -69.20
C LEU A 457 12.38 66.76 -68.56
N ASN A 458 11.44 65.82 -68.68
CA ASN A 458 10.13 65.94 -68.06
C ASN A 458 10.20 65.93 -66.52
N LEU A 459 11.13 65.19 -65.91
CA LEU A 459 11.34 65.24 -64.46
C LEU A 459 11.76 66.64 -64.00
N THR A 460 12.75 67.23 -64.68
CA THR A 460 13.24 68.59 -64.37
C THR A 460 12.19 69.65 -64.71
N LEU A 461 11.50 69.55 -65.84
CA LEU A 461 10.40 70.44 -66.22
C LEU A 461 9.30 70.40 -65.16
N LYS A 462 8.93 69.21 -64.66
CA LYS A 462 7.93 69.05 -63.61
C LYS A 462 8.38 69.63 -62.26
N GLN A 463 9.64 69.42 -61.88
CA GLN A 463 10.24 70.04 -60.68
C GLN A 463 10.31 71.57 -60.79
N ALA A 464 10.50 72.11 -62.00
CA ALA A 464 10.55 73.55 -62.27
C ALA A 464 9.18 74.16 -62.65
N HIS A 465 8.06 73.44 -62.46
CA HIS A 465 6.70 73.87 -62.80
C HIS A 465 6.50 74.30 -64.29
N GLY A 466 7.29 73.73 -65.19
CA GLY A 466 7.18 73.87 -66.65
C GLY A 466 6.15 72.94 -67.28
N ASP A 467 5.89 73.15 -68.57
CA ASP A 467 5.04 72.26 -69.37
C ASP A 467 5.81 70.99 -69.74
N CYS A 468 5.23 69.83 -69.42
CA CYS A 468 5.76 68.55 -69.86
C CYS A 468 5.69 68.43 -71.40
N ILE A 469 6.68 67.75 -71.97
CA ILE A 469 6.74 67.48 -73.40
C ILE A 469 5.87 66.24 -73.68
N GLU A 470 4.70 66.46 -74.26
CA GLU A 470 3.69 65.44 -74.55
C GLU A 470 2.88 65.76 -75.82
N GLY A 471 2.39 64.73 -76.50
CA GLY A 471 1.63 64.86 -77.74
C GLY A 471 2.46 65.24 -78.97
N SER A 472 1.82 65.93 -79.91
CA SER A 472 2.40 66.25 -81.23
C SER A 472 2.91 67.69 -81.33
N TYR A 473 4.13 67.86 -81.85
CA TYR A 473 4.82 69.15 -81.96
C TYR A 473 5.21 69.50 -83.40
N TRP A 474 5.06 70.77 -83.76
CA TRP A 474 5.52 71.29 -85.05
C TRP A 474 7.05 71.25 -85.18
N LEU A 475 7.53 70.97 -86.39
CA LEU A 475 8.94 71.07 -86.78
C LEU A 475 9.20 72.32 -87.64
N SER A 476 10.45 72.77 -87.68
CA SER A 476 10.86 73.96 -88.43
C SER A 476 10.87 73.79 -89.96
N GLY A 477 10.96 72.57 -90.46
CA GLY A 477 11.04 72.31 -91.91
C GLY A 477 9.76 72.70 -92.68
N ARG A 478 9.93 73.24 -93.89
CA ARG A 478 8.83 73.51 -94.85
C ARG A 478 9.25 73.25 -96.31
N ARG A 479 8.35 72.68 -97.12
CA ARG A 479 8.51 72.53 -98.58
C ARG A 479 7.19 72.70 -99.33
N ASN A 480 7.07 73.69 -100.22
CA ASN A 480 5.91 73.91 -101.10
C ASN A 480 4.51 73.86 -100.43
N GLY A 481 4.38 74.34 -99.19
CA GLY A 481 3.12 74.30 -98.44
C GLY A 481 2.94 73.07 -97.54
N ILE A 482 3.88 72.13 -97.59
CA ILE A 482 3.98 70.99 -96.67
C ILE A 482 4.90 71.37 -95.51
N VAL A 483 4.48 71.08 -94.28
CA VAL A 483 5.24 71.23 -93.04
C VAL A 483 5.29 69.87 -92.33
N TRP A 484 6.18 69.71 -91.36
CA TRP A 484 6.28 68.47 -90.59
C TRP A 484 5.89 68.68 -89.12
N PHE A 485 5.35 67.64 -88.50
CA PHE A 485 5.18 67.55 -87.05
C PHE A 485 5.67 66.18 -86.56
N CYS A 486 6.09 66.10 -85.30
CA CYS A 486 6.52 64.85 -84.66
C CYS A 486 5.58 64.49 -83.49
N ASN A 487 5.41 63.20 -83.22
CA ASN A 487 4.67 62.72 -82.05
C ASN A 487 5.61 62.24 -80.94
N MET A 488 5.54 62.85 -79.76
CA MET A 488 6.38 62.53 -78.60
C MET A 488 5.86 61.34 -77.78
N GLU A 489 4.67 60.82 -78.10
CA GLU A 489 4.06 59.64 -77.46
C GLU A 489 4.37 58.32 -78.18
N ALA A 490 5.11 58.38 -79.29
CA ALA A 490 5.52 57.17 -80.00
C ALA A 490 6.51 56.33 -79.16
N THR A 491 6.56 55.02 -79.41
CA THR A 491 7.36 54.05 -78.66
C THR A 491 8.84 53.96 -79.08
N SER A 492 9.19 54.43 -80.29
CA SER A 492 10.57 54.51 -80.80
C SER A 492 10.73 55.73 -81.72
N TRP A 493 11.97 56.21 -81.94
CA TRP A 493 12.27 57.33 -82.88
C TRP A 493 12.63 56.80 -84.27
N GLU A 494 11.63 56.51 -85.10
CA GLU A 494 11.80 56.08 -86.50
C GLU A 494 11.24 57.10 -87.51
N THR A 495 11.54 56.96 -88.80
CA THR A 495 11.09 57.86 -89.89
C THR A 495 9.56 58.03 -89.99
N HIS A 496 8.78 57.18 -89.31
CA HIS A 496 7.32 57.24 -89.24
C HIS A 496 6.77 58.17 -88.12
N ASN A 497 7.62 58.65 -87.19
CA ASN A 497 7.17 59.56 -86.12
C ASN A 497 6.91 60.98 -86.57
N CYS A 498 7.45 61.34 -87.74
CA CYS A 498 7.31 62.65 -88.31
C CYS A 498 6.46 62.56 -89.55
N THR A 499 5.34 63.28 -89.55
CA THR A 499 4.35 63.18 -90.61
C THR A 499 4.30 64.50 -91.38
N GLU A 500 4.22 64.39 -92.70
CA GLU A 500 3.98 65.51 -93.60
C GLU A 500 2.55 66.03 -93.45
N TYR A 501 2.41 67.35 -93.48
CA TYR A 501 1.13 68.03 -93.31
C TYR A 501 1.00 69.20 -94.29
N ASP A 502 -0.03 69.18 -95.15
CA ASP A 502 -0.31 70.30 -96.05
C ASP A 502 -1.16 71.37 -95.36
N VAL A 503 -0.51 72.48 -94.97
CA VAL A 503 -1.16 73.60 -94.28
C VAL A 503 -2.18 74.36 -95.14
N ARG A 504 -2.25 74.11 -96.45
CA ARG A 504 -3.25 74.71 -97.36
C ARG A 504 -4.61 74.02 -97.29
N SER A 505 -4.67 72.77 -96.84
CA SER A 505 -5.87 71.93 -96.93
C SER A 505 -6.77 71.98 -95.70
N LYS A 506 -6.23 72.16 -94.48
CA LYS A 506 -6.96 72.41 -93.21
C LYS A 506 -6.04 73.09 -92.16
N PRO A 507 -6.50 74.05 -91.34
CA PRO A 507 -5.74 74.55 -90.19
C PRO A 507 -5.94 73.63 -88.97
N TYR A 508 -5.18 72.54 -88.86
CA TYR A 508 -5.07 71.80 -87.60
C TYR A 508 -4.08 72.50 -86.66
N VAL A 509 -4.29 72.26 -85.38
CA VAL A 509 -3.65 72.97 -84.30
C VAL A 509 -2.81 71.96 -83.49
N LYS A 510 -1.49 72.18 -83.39
CA LYS A 510 -0.53 71.31 -82.66
C LYS A 510 0.26 72.12 -81.63
N ASN A 511 0.99 71.44 -80.74
CA ASN A 511 1.85 72.11 -79.77
C ASN A 511 3.10 72.69 -80.44
N ALA A 512 3.64 73.75 -79.87
CA ALA A 512 4.84 74.43 -80.30
C ALA A 512 5.89 74.32 -79.18
N LEU A 513 7.00 73.67 -79.53
CA LEU A 513 8.17 73.57 -78.68
C LEU A 513 9.10 74.71 -79.06
N TRP A 514 9.45 75.55 -78.09
CA TRP A 514 10.32 76.69 -78.32
C TRP A 514 11.72 76.34 -77.87
N ILE A 515 12.61 76.13 -78.83
CA ILE A 515 14.03 75.92 -78.59
C ILE A 515 14.76 77.22 -78.82
N LYS A 516 15.67 77.56 -77.92
CA LYS A 516 16.63 78.64 -78.12
C LYS A 516 18.02 78.15 -77.76
N SER A 517 19.00 78.72 -78.43
CA SER A 517 20.41 78.63 -78.03
C SER A 517 20.75 79.84 -77.15
N TYR A 518 21.58 79.65 -76.14
CA TYR A 518 22.12 80.72 -75.28
C TYR A 518 23.62 80.92 -75.50
#